data_AF-N1SBB5-F1
#
_entry.id   AF-N1SBB5-F1
#
_cell.length_a   1.000
_cell.length_b   1.000
_cell.length_c   1.000
_cell.angle_alpha   90.00
_cell.angle_beta   90.00
_cell.angle_gamma   90.00
#
_symmetry.space_group_name_H-M   'P 1'
#
loop_
_entity.id
_entity.type
_entity.pdbx_description
1 polymer ?
#
loop_
_entity_poly.entity_id
_entity_poly.type
_entity_poly.pdbx_seq_one_letter_code
_entity_poly.pdbx_strand_id
1 'polypeptide(L)'
;MQTRLLAFDNDQTIQASLQTTWPAIRAARGVDYDANSRKNSKYIASNIFRKPKDGGIDFERAMDGLGYLDAIEIRRLRLLEATHAAMETILPTESQLQMLQELDRTSTANFRLLHAGFRACILIKELTRDSECRKEIPQIMGILNALVPSDVFLEDEDDVDPTPHSPSLRDSVRFSVFEHLMSESPFSPQLQEIVKMKLSSWCEVPGYPQARDAMVRYCEEFKKLEGVHFTKLWFFSKCNPGRERYFHNCDSKRQPGLCANDTLKPMGSIDFTSSTKGNAWKRNESS
;
A
#
# COMPACT_ATOMS: atom_id res chain seq x y z
N MET A 1 -24.01 8.51 -12.62
CA MET A 1 -22.71 7.79 -12.59
C MET A 1 -22.44 7.13 -11.24
N GLN A 2 -22.68 7.79 -10.10
CA GLN A 2 -22.40 7.23 -8.76
C GLN A 2 -23.10 5.88 -8.48
N THR A 3 -24.38 5.75 -8.85
CA THR A 3 -25.11 4.46 -8.75
C THR A 3 -24.48 3.34 -9.56
N ARG A 4 -23.88 3.64 -10.71
CA ARG A 4 -23.19 2.65 -11.55
C ARG A 4 -21.88 2.19 -10.92
N LEU A 5 -21.13 3.09 -10.30
CA LEU A 5 -19.94 2.74 -9.53
C LEU A 5 -20.31 1.88 -8.33
N LEU A 6 -21.35 2.27 -7.58
CA LEU A 6 -21.83 1.47 -6.45
C LEU A 6 -22.25 0.05 -6.87
N ALA A 7 -22.94 -0.09 -8.00
CA ALA A 7 -23.32 -1.40 -8.52
C ALA A 7 -22.09 -2.25 -8.91
N PHE A 8 -21.04 -1.63 -9.45
CA PHE A 8 -19.79 -2.30 -9.78
C PHE A 8 -19.02 -2.71 -8.51
N ASP A 9 -18.89 -1.81 -7.54
CA ASP A 9 -18.15 -2.05 -6.28
C ASP A 9 -18.82 -3.13 -5.42
N ASN A 10 -20.16 -3.25 -5.50
CA ASN A 10 -20.96 -4.22 -4.75
C ASN A 10 -21.38 -5.44 -5.58
N ASP A 11 -20.70 -5.73 -6.70
CA ASP A 11 -21.01 -6.92 -7.49
C ASP A 11 -20.66 -8.19 -6.69
N GLN A 12 -21.70 -8.90 -6.26
CA GLN A 12 -21.58 -10.12 -5.44
C GLN A 12 -20.80 -11.23 -6.14
N THR A 13 -20.86 -11.30 -7.47
CA THR A 13 -20.14 -12.31 -8.26
C THR A 13 -18.64 -12.03 -8.21
N ILE A 14 -18.25 -10.77 -8.35
CA ILE A 14 -16.86 -10.33 -8.26
C ILE A 14 -16.35 -10.56 -6.82
N GLN A 15 -17.12 -10.17 -5.81
CA GLN A 15 -16.73 -10.36 -4.40
C GLN A 15 -16.53 -11.85 -4.06
N ALA A 16 -17.45 -12.72 -4.47
CA ALA A 16 -17.31 -14.17 -4.24
C ALA A 16 -16.09 -14.77 -4.96
N SER A 17 -15.81 -14.32 -6.18
CA SER A 17 -14.62 -14.73 -6.94
C SER A 17 -13.31 -14.28 -6.27
N LEU A 18 -13.29 -13.03 -5.79
CA LEU A 18 -12.15 -12.49 -5.05
C LEU A 18 -11.91 -13.27 -3.76
N GLN A 19 -12.94 -13.50 -2.94
CA GLN A 19 -12.84 -14.30 -1.72
C GLN A 19 -12.30 -15.71 -1.99
N THR A 20 -12.75 -16.35 -3.06
CA THR A 20 -12.28 -17.70 -3.44
C THR A 20 -10.82 -17.69 -3.88
N THR A 21 -10.37 -16.64 -4.56
CA THR A 21 -9.01 -16.55 -5.12
C THR A 21 -8.01 -15.94 -4.13
N TRP A 22 -8.49 -15.26 -3.08
CA TRP A 22 -7.69 -14.48 -2.15
C TRP A 22 -6.54 -15.26 -1.49
N PRO A 23 -6.74 -16.50 -0.98
CA PRO A 23 -5.64 -17.25 -0.37
C PRO A 23 -4.46 -17.50 -1.33
N ALA A 24 -4.76 -17.76 -2.61
CA ALA A 24 -3.74 -17.95 -3.63
C ALA A 24 -3.00 -16.64 -3.97
N ILE A 25 -3.74 -15.52 -4.05
CA ILE A 25 -3.16 -14.18 -4.25
C ILE A 25 -2.23 -13.83 -3.08
N ARG A 26 -2.65 -14.10 -1.84
CA ARG A 26 -1.86 -13.87 -0.62
C ARG A 26 -0.56 -14.68 -0.65
N ALA A 27 -0.65 -15.98 -0.94
CA ALA A 27 0.54 -16.83 -1.04
C ALA A 27 1.52 -16.37 -2.13
N ALA A 28 1.00 -15.85 -3.24
CA ALA A 28 1.81 -15.35 -4.36
C ALA A 28 2.42 -13.96 -4.12
N ARG A 29 1.86 -13.13 -3.22
CA ARG A 29 2.33 -11.75 -2.97
C ARG A 29 3.79 -11.69 -2.51
N GLY A 30 4.32 -12.75 -1.88
CA GLY A 30 5.74 -12.84 -1.53
C GLY A 30 6.25 -11.74 -0.59
N VAL A 31 5.36 -11.03 0.09
CA VAL A 31 5.71 -9.94 1.01
C VAL A 31 6.14 -10.56 2.32
N ASP A 32 7.44 -10.60 2.55
CA ASP A 32 8.04 -10.97 3.82
C ASP A 32 7.92 -9.80 4.81
N TYR A 33 6.90 -9.85 5.67
CA TYR A 33 6.65 -8.86 6.73
C TYR A 33 7.76 -8.84 7.81
N ASP A 34 8.56 -9.91 7.89
CA ASP A 34 9.71 -10.02 8.79
C ASP A 34 11.01 -9.51 8.14
N ALA A 35 10.97 -9.17 6.85
CA ALA A 35 12.11 -8.63 6.13
C ALA A 35 12.63 -7.35 6.81
N ASN A 36 13.94 -7.12 6.64
CA ASN A 36 14.62 -5.97 7.24
C ASN A 36 14.05 -4.65 6.70
N SER A 37 13.18 -4.03 7.49
CA SER A 37 12.49 -2.76 7.24
C SER A 37 13.44 -1.69 6.73
N ARG A 38 14.62 -1.54 7.35
CA ARG A 38 15.64 -0.55 6.99
C ARG A 38 16.26 -0.82 5.63
N LYS A 39 16.53 -2.08 5.31
CA LYS A 39 17.02 -2.50 3.99
C LYS A 39 15.97 -2.18 2.94
N ASN A 40 14.69 -2.48 3.22
CA ASN A 40 13.57 -2.21 2.32
C ASN A 40 13.37 -0.70 2.12
N SER A 41 13.35 0.12 3.17
CA SER A 41 13.24 1.58 3.07
C SER A 41 14.35 2.18 2.20
N LYS A 42 15.61 1.77 2.42
CA LYS A 42 16.74 2.24 1.61
C LYS A 42 16.59 1.80 0.15
N TYR A 43 16.17 0.56 -0.06
CA TYR A 43 15.97 -0.01 -1.37
C TYR A 43 14.90 0.75 -2.16
N ILE A 44 13.72 0.94 -1.57
CA ILE A 44 12.58 1.64 -2.17
C ILE A 44 12.97 3.09 -2.52
N ALA A 45 13.60 3.81 -1.59
CA ALA A 45 13.97 5.22 -1.78
C ALA A 45 15.07 5.44 -2.83
N SER A 46 15.88 4.42 -3.10
CA SER A 46 17.02 4.50 -4.03
C SER A 46 16.72 3.91 -5.42
N ASN A 47 15.76 2.99 -5.52
CA ASN A 47 15.51 2.24 -6.75
C ASN A 47 14.11 2.47 -7.31
N ILE A 48 13.09 2.67 -6.47
CA ILE A 48 11.69 2.74 -6.91
C ILE A 48 11.18 4.19 -6.87
N PHE A 49 11.12 4.80 -5.69
CA PHE A 49 10.65 6.18 -5.50
C PHE A 49 11.84 7.15 -5.35
N ARG A 50 12.57 7.33 -6.46
CA ARG A 50 13.82 8.12 -6.53
C ARG A 50 13.56 9.62 -6.54
N LYS A 51 14.58 10.45 -6.32
CA LYS A 51 14.36 11.91 -6.43
C LYS A 51 13.88 12.25 -7.85
N PRO A 52 13.10 13.33 -8.06
CA PRO A 52 12.67 13.72 -9.41
C PRO A 52 13.84 13.85 -10.39
N LYS A 53 14.95 14.44 -9.93
CA LYS A 53 16.19 14.57 -10.72
C LYS A 53 16.94 13.26 -10.99
N ASP A 54 16.62 12.21 -10.25
CA ASP A 54 17.23 10.88 -10.35
C ASP A 54 16.30 9.88 -11.08
N GLY A 55 15.37 10.38 -11.90
CA GLY A 55 14.44 9.57 -12.71
C GLY A 55 13.08 9.30 -12.06
N GLY A 56 12.78 9.85 -10.89
CA GLY A 56 11.46 9.77 -10.26
C GLY A 56 10.99 8.34 -9.97
N ILE A 57 9.75 8.03 -10.32
CA ILE A 57 9.13 6.72 -10.06
C ILE A 57 9.58 5.70 -11.12
N ASP A 58 10.08 4.55 -10.67
CA ASP A 58 10.13 3.34 -11.48
C ASP A 58 8.75 2.67 -11.49
N PHE A 59 7.96 2.94 -12.54
CA PHE A 59 6.57 2.49 -12.63
C PHE A 59 6.41 0.97 -12.77
N GLU A 60 7.42 0.28 -13.33
CA GLU A 60 7.39 -1.19 -13.45
C GLU A 60 7.46 -1.85 -12.07
N ARG A 61 8.02 -1.15 -11.09
CA ARG A 61 8.25 -1.65 -9.73
C ARG A 61 7.44 -0.94 -8.66
N ALA A 62 6.61 0.02 -9.06
CA ALA A 62 5.91 0.89 -8.15
C ALA A 62 4.93 0.12 -7.25
N MET A 63 4.25 -0.89 -7.79
CA MET A 63 3.35 -1.77 -7.02
C MET A 63 4.11 -2.57 -5.96
N ASP A 64 5.27 -3.14 -6.29
CA ASP A 64 6.13 -3.81 -5.30
C ASP A 64 6.58 -2.84 -4.21
N GLY A 65 6.97 -1.63 -4.62
CA GLY A 65 7.36 -0.55 -3.71
C GLY A 65 6.27 -0.19 -2.72
N LEU A 66 5.01 -0.11 -3.17
CA LEU A 66 3.86 0.08 -2.29
C LEU A 66 3.68 -1.10 -1.35
N GLY A 67 3.78 -2.34 -1.83
CA GLY A 67 3.68 -3.54 -0.99
C GLY A 67 4.71 -3.56 0.14
N TYR A 68 5.95 -3.15 -0.12
CA TYR A 68 6.95 -3.03 0.93
C TYR A 68 6.65 -1.89 1.94
N LEU A 69 6.10 -0.76 1.48
CA LEU A 69 5.72 0.35 2.37
C LEU A 69 4.55 -0.05 3.27
N ASP A 70 3.57 -0.75 2.73
CA ASP A 70 2.43 -1.29 3.47
C ASP A 70 2.89 -2.30 4.53
N ALA A 71 3.85 -3.17 4.20
CA ALA A 71 4.45 -4.09 5.16
C ALA A 71 5.21 -3.39 6.30
N ILE A 72 5.93 -2.30 5.99
CA ILE A 72 6.61 -1.47 6.99
C ILE A 72 5.56 -0.82 7.92
N GLU A 73 4.43 -0.36 7.39
CA GLU A 73 3.37 0.23 8.22
C GLU A 73 2.68 -0.79 9.12
N ILE A 74 2.33 -1.97 8.60
CA ILE A 74 1.79 -3.06 9.41
C ILE A 74 2.73 -3.37 10.57
N ARG A 75 4.03 -3.44 10.32
CA ARG A 75 5.05 -3.62 11.37
C ARG A 75 5.08 -2.45 12.36
N ARG A 76 4.96 -1.20 11.90
CA ARG A 76 4.87 -0.01 12.78
C ARG A 76 3.68 -0.09 13.71
N LEU A 77 2.51 -0.43 13.19
CA LEU A 77 1.27 -0.53 13.97
C LEU A 77 1.41 -1.61 15.05
N ARG A 78 1.93 -2.80 14.70
CA ARG A 78 2.21 -3.88 15.66
C ARG A 78 3.22 -3.47 16.74
N LEU A 79 4.30 -2.77 16.37
CA LEU A 79 5.29 -2.28 17.33
C LEU A 79 4.70 -1.22 18.26
N LEU A 80 3.84 -0.35 17.74
CA LEU A 80 3.16 0.67 18.52
C LEU A 80 2.23 0.03 19.56
N GLU A 81 1.39 -0.92 19.13
CA GLU A 81 0.50 -1.68 20.00
C GLU A 81 1.27 -2.41 21.11
N ALA A 82 2.32 -3.16 20.76
CA ALA A 82 3.17 -3.85 21.73
C ALA A 82 3.85 -2.86 22.70
N THR A 83 4.23 -1.67 22.23
CA THR A 83 4.81 -0.63 23.07
C THR A 83 3.78 -0.04 24.04
N HIS A 84 2.54 0.17 23.59
CA HIS A 84 1.44 0.60 24.46
C HIS A 84 1.16 -0.43 25.55
N ALA A 85 1.01 -1.71 25.19
CA ALA A 85 0.81 -2.80 26.15
C ALA A 85 1.94 -2.87 27.18
N ALA A 86 3.21 -2.70 26.75
CA ALA A 86 4.33 -2.65 27.67
C ALA A 86 4.27 -1.42 28.61
N MET A 87 3.87 -0.25 28.10
CA MET A 87 3.74 0.97 28.90
C MET A 87 2.61 0.91 29.93
N GLU A 88 1.54 0.14 29.70
CA GLU A 88 0.51 -0.10 30.73
C GLU A 88 1.07 -0.88 31.92
N THR A 89 2.07 -1.74 31.69
CA THR A 89 2.71 -2.54 32.75
C THR A 89 3.83 -1.80 33.49
N ILE A 90 4.37 -0.72 32.90
CA ILE A 90 5.50 0.05 33.43
C ILE A 90 5.01 1.49 33.57
N LEU A 91 4.62 1.94 34.77
CA LEU A 91 4.19 3.33 35.06
C LEU A 91 5.05 4.36 34.29
N PRO A 92 4.60 4.82 33.10
CA PRO A 92 5.47 5.57 32.22
C PRO A 92 5.49 7.04 32.64
N THR A 93 6.58 7.74 32.38
CA THR A 93 6.57 9.19 32.61
C THR A 93 5.71 9.90 31.57
N GLU A 94 5.10 11.02 31.94
CA GLU A 94 4.26 11.83 31.03
C GLU A 94 5.01 12.19 29.73
N SER A 95 6.30 12.54 29.86
CA SER A 95 7.17 12.83 28.71
C SER A 95 7.32 11.64 27.75
N GLN A 96 7.37 10.40 28.25
CA GLN A 96 7.46 9.21 27.41
C GLN A 96 6.16 8.95 26.65
N LEU A 97 5.01 9.24 27.28
CA LEU A 97 3.71 9.10 26.65
C LEU A 97 3.53 10.15 25.54
N GLN A 98 3.86 11.42 25.83
CA GLN A 98 3.82 12.51 24.86
C GLN A 98 4.74 12.24 23.65
N MET A 99 5.96 11.73 23.90
CA MET A 99 6.89 11.37 22.83
C MET A 99 6.33 10.29 21.91
N LEU A 100 5.71 9.23 22.48
CA LEU A 100 5.14 8.15 21.70
C LEU A 100 3.94 8.62 20.87
N GLN A 101 3.06 9.43 21.47
CA GLN A 101 1.91 10.02 20.79
C GLN A 101 2.34 10.92 19.63
N GLU A 102 3.36 11.76 19.83
CA GLU A 102 3.84 12.64 18.77
C GLU A 102 4.51 11.85 17.64
N LEU A 103 5.26 10.80 17.98
CA LEU A 103 5.88 9.93 16.98
C LEU A 103 4.84 9.17 16.17
N ASP A 104 3.77 8.69 16.80
CA ASP A 104 2.65 8.06 16.10
C ASP A 104 1.91 9.05 15.21
N ARG A 105 1.56 10.23 15.74
CA ARG A 105 0.84 11.29 15.01
C ARG A 105 1.61 11.72 13.75
N THR A 106 2.91 11.96 13.87
CA THR A 106 3.76 12.40 12.76
C THR A 106 4.00 11.28 11.74
N SER A 107 4.28 10.06 12.19
CA SER A 107 4.44 8.89 11.32
C SER A 107 3.18 8.63 10.51
N THR A 108 2.01 8.63 11.18
CA THR A 108 0.71 8.44 10.53
C THR A 108 0.43 9.52 9.49
N ALA A 109 0.72 10.79 9.80
CA ALA A 109 0.54 11.89 8.86
C ALA A 109 1.46 11.75 7.62
N ASN A 110 2.74 11.42 7.82
CA ASN A 110 3.65 11.19 6.70
C ASN A 110 3.27 9.96 5.87
N PHE A 111 2.80 8.89 6.53
CA PHE A 111 2.32 7.69 5.84
C PHE A 111 1.09 8.00 4.99
N ARG A 112 0.12 8.78 5.49
CA ARG A 112 -1.02 9.27 4.70
C ARG A 112 -0.59 9.97 3.42
N LEU A 113 0.36 10.90 3.54
CA LEU A 113 0.84 11.69 2.42
C LEU A 113 1.57 10.82 1.38
N LEU A 114 2.52 9.98 1.80
CA LEU A 114 3.26 9.13 0.85
C LEU A 114 2.33 8.12 0.18
N HIS A 115 1.42 7.52 0.96
CA HIS A 115 0.55 6.44 0.51
C HIS A 115 -0.47 6.92 -0.52
N ALA A 116 -1.13 8.04 -0.25
CA ALA A 116 -2.04 8.67 -1.20
C ALA A 116 -1.30 9.17 -2.44
N GLY A 117 -0.18 9.88 -2.25
CA GLY A 117 0.58 10.48 -3.34
C GLY A 117 1.13 9.49 -4.35
N PHE A 118 1.78 8.42 -3.89
CA PHE A 118 2.31 7.40 -4.81
C PHE A 118 1.21 6.66 -5.55
N ARG A 119 0.11 6.29 -4.88
CA ARG A 119 -1.04 5.63 -5.52
C ARG A 119 -1.66 6.51 -6.61
N ALA A 120 -1.88 7.80 -6.35
CA ALA A 120 -2.37 8.70 -7.40
C ALA A 120 -1.36 8.90 -8.52
N CYS A 121 -0.05 8.98 -8.24
CA CYS A 121 0.95 9.11 -9.31
C CYS A 121 0.94 7.89 -10.25
N ILE A 122 0.81 6.68 -9.70
CA ILE A 122 0.68 5.45 -10.50
C ILE A 122 -0.62 5.49 -11.31
N LEU A 123 -1.74 5.84 -10.67
CA LEU A 123 -3.04 5.90 -11.33
C LEU A 123 -3.07 6.93 -12.47
N ILE A 124 -2.54 8.13 -12.23
CA ILE A 124 -2.40 9.20 -13.24
C ILE A 124 -1.55 8.70 -14.42
N LYS A 125 -0.43 8.02 -14.15
CA LYS A 125 0.41 7.47 -15.23
C LYS A 125 -0.39 6.52 -16.13
N GLU A 126 -1.22 5.67 -15.55
CA GLU A 126 -2.06 4.72 -16.30
C GLU A 126 -3.18 5.40 -17.10
N LEU A 127 -3.81 6.42 -16.53
CA LEU A 127 -4.87 7.20 -17.18
C LEU A 127 -4.34 8.08 -18.32
N THR A 128 -3.05 8.44 -18.28
CA THR A 128 -2.43 9.37 -19.23
C THR A 128 -1.45 8.71 -20.19
N ARG A 129 -1.44 7.36 -20.29
CA ARG A 129 -0.59 6.65 -21.26
C ARG A 129 -0.95 7.00 -22.71
N ASP A 130 0.11 7.13 -23.51
CA ASP A 130 0.03 7.26 -24.95
C ASP A 130 -0.68 6.05 -25.58
N SER A 131 -1.27 6.25 -26.76
CA SER A 131 -2.11 5.24 -27.43
C SER A 131 -1.41 3.89 -27.65
N GLU A 132 -0.09 3.88 -27.85
CA GLU A 132 0.67 2.66 -28.14
C GLU A 132 0.84 1.74 -26.93
N CYS A 133 0.85 2.31 -25.71
CA CYS A 133 1.12 1.58 -24.46
C CYS A 133 -0.08 1.61 -23.49
N ARG A 134 -1.24 2.05 -23.98
CA ARG A 134 -2.44 2.27 -23.19
C ARG A 134 -3.10 0.94 -22.81
N LYS A 135 -3.53 0.87 -21.55
CA LYS A 135 -4.32 -0.23 -21.04
C LYS A 135 -5.80 -0.05 -21.36
N GLU A 136 -6.50 -1.15 -21.55
CA GLU A 136 -7.96 -1.15 -21.72
C GLU A 136 -8.65 -0.73 -20.42
N ILE A 137 -9.87 -0.17 -20.53
CA ILE A 137 -10.64 0.31 -19.38
C ILE A 137 -10.74 -0.74 -18.25
N PRO A 138 -11.04 -2.04 -18.51
CA PRO A 138 -11.09 -3.05 -17.46
C PRO A 138 -9.76 -3.24 -16.73
N GLN A 139 -8.63 -3.12 -17.43
CA GLN A 139 -7.30 -3.23 -16.83
C GLN A 139 -7.01 -2.02 -15.92
N ILE A 140 -7.40 -0.81 -16.34
CA ILE A 140 -7.28 0.39 -15.51
C ILE A 140 -8.17 0.29 -14.27
N MET A 141 -9.40 -0.21 -14.40
CA MET A 141 -10.28 -0.49 -13.25
C MET A 141 -9.69 -1.55 -12.30
N GLY A 142 -9.01 -2.57 -12.83
CA GLY A 142 -8.26 -3.53 -12.03
C GLY A 142 -7.14 -2.85 -11.22
N ILE A 143 -6.41 -1.92 -11.83
CA ILE A 143 -5.37 -1.12 -11.16
C ILE A 143 -5.99 -0.20 -10.10
N LEU A 144 -7.13 0.44 -10.39
CA LEU A 144 -7.87 1.25 -9.42
C LEU A 144 -8.25 0.41 -8.19
N ASN A 145 -8.76 -0.81 -8.39
CA ASN A 145 -9.11 -1.72 -7.30
C ASN A 145 -7.88 -2.19 -6.50
N ALA A 146 -6.72 -2.33 -7.14
CA ALA A 146 -5.48 -2.67 -6.45
C ALA A 146 -4.91 -1.50 -5.64
N LEU A 147 -5.01 -0.27 -6.15
CA LEU A 147 -4.44 0.91 -5.52
C LEU A 147 -5.37 1.53 -4.46
N VAL A 148 -6.67 1.53 -4.74
CA VAL A 148 -7.72 2.20 -3.96
C VAL A 148 -8.92 1.25 -3.89
N PRO A 149 -8.82 0.11 -3.17
CA PRO A 149 -9.89 -0.88 -3.11
C PRO A 149 -11.18 -0.27 -2.56
N SER A 150 -12.35 -0.71 -3.04
CA SER A 150 -13.64 -0.29 -2.47
C SER A 150 -13.79 -0.81 -1.04
N ASP A 151 -13.34 -2.05 -0.81
CA ASP A 151 -13.43 -2.75 0.45
C ASP A 151 -12.13 -3.50 0.71
N VAL A 152 -11.74 -3.58 1.99
CA VAL A 152 -10.55 -4.31 2.42
C VAL A 152 -10.98 -5.62 3.06
N PHE A 153 -10.44 -6.72 2.55
CA PHE A 153 -10.67 -8.05 3.09
C PHE A 153 -9.56 -8.37 4.10
N LEU A 154 -9.91 -8.33 5.38
CA LEU A 154 -9.04 -8.76 6.49
C LEU A 154 -9.45 -10.18 6.90
N GLU A 155 -8.49 -11.09 7.02
CA GLU A 155 -8.78 -12.50 7.34
C GLU A 155 -8.82 -12.80 8.85
N ASP A 156 -7.93 -12.19 9.63
CA ASP A 156 -7.77 -12.46 11.06
C ASP A 156 -7.45 -11.18 11.85
N GLU A 157 -7.42 -11.29 13.18
CA GLU A 157 -7.14 -10.15 14.08
C GLU A 157 -5.72 -9.59 13.92
N ASP A 158 -4.81 -10.37 13.32
CA ASP A 158 -3.43 -9.95 13.06
C ASP A 158 -3.29 -9.21 11.71
N ASP A 159 -4.31 -9.27 10.85
CA ASP A 159 -4.36 -8.59 9.55
C ASP A 159 -4.86 -7.16 9.73
N VAL A 160 -3.95 -6.20 9.50
CA VAL A 160 -4.21 -4.78 9.72
C VAL A 160 -4.25 -4.10 8.38
N ASP A 161 -5.33 -3.39 8.09
CA ASP A 161 -5.40 -2.52 6.92
C ASP A 161 -4.39 -1.37 7.08
N PRO A 162 -3.30 -1.32 6.30
CA PRO A 162 -2.34 -0.22 6.39
C PRO A 162 -2.93 1.07 5.82
N THR A 163 -4.05 1.01 5.09
CA THR A 163 -4.59 2.11 4.32
C THR A 163 -5.00 3.28 5.22
N PRO A 164 -4.31 4.42 5.16
CA PRO A 164 -4.50 5.46 6.17
C PRO A 164 -5.48 6.55 5.71
N HIS A 165 -6.13 6.39 4.54
CA HIS A 165 -7.01 7.39 3.95
C HIS A 165 -8.47 7.22 4.39
N SER A 166 -9.19 8.34 4.47
CA SER A 166 -10.61 8.31 4.85
C SER A 166 -11.46 7.64 3.75
N PRO A 167 -12.61 7.04 4.13
CA PRO A 167 -13.58 6.54 3.16
C PRO A 167 -13.99 7.63 2.15
N SER A 168 -14.11 8.89 2.59
CA SER A 168 -14.44 10.01 1.71
C SER A 168 -13.38 10.26 0.63
N LEU A 169 -12.08 10.16 0.96
CA LEU A 169 -11.00 10.31 -0.01
C LEU A 169 -10.99 9.14 -1.01
N ARG A 170 -11.13 7.92 -0.50
CA ARG A 170 -11.26 6.70 -1.31
C ARG A 170 -12.38 6.85 -2.34
N ASP A 171 -13.57 7.18 -1.87
CA ASP A 171 -14.77 7.28 -2.71
C ASP A 171 -14.64 8.41 -3.74
N SER A 172 -14.03 9.53 -3.37
CA SER A 172 -13.76 10.66 -4.28
C SER A 172 -12.80 10.28 -5.41
N VAL A 173 -11.72 9.55 -5.10
CA VAL A 173 -10.76 9.06 -6.10
C VAL A 173 -11.44 8.04 -7.02
N ARG A 174 -12.11 7.03 -6.45
CA ARG A 174 -12.80 5.99 -7.23
C ARG A 174 -13.85 6.59 -8.16
N PHE A 175 -14.66 7.51 -7.65
CA PHE A 175 -15.66 8.22 -8.44
C PHE A 175 -15.02 9.02 -9.58
N SER A 176 -13.98 9.82 -9.29
CA SER A 176 -13.31 10.66 -10.29
C SER A 176 -12.73 9.82 -11.44
N VAL A 177 -12.14 8.67 -11.13
CA VAL A 177 -11.59 7.77 -12.16
C VAL A 177 -12.69 7.05 -12.92
N PHE A 178 -13.71 6.52 -12.24
CA PHE A 178 -14.82 5.84 -12.90
C PHE A 178 -15.56 6.78 -13.85
N GLU A 179 -15.88 8.00 -13.39
CA GLU A 179 -16.53 9.02 -14.23
C GLU A 179 -15.69 9.35 -15.46
N HIS A 180 -14.37 9.52 -15.29
CA HIS A 180 -13.47 9.75 -16.41
C HIS A 180 -13.49 8.60 -17.41
N LEU A 181 -13.34 7.35 -16.96
CA LEU A 181 -13.30 6.17 -17.85
C LEU A 181 -14.62 5.91 -18.59
N MET A 182 -15.74 6.34 -18.01
CA MET A 182 -17.07 6.22 -18.63
C MET A 182 -17.46 7.40 -19.52
N SER A 183 -16.58 8.40 -19.67
CA SER A 183 -16.81 9.56 -20.52
C SER A 183 -16.63 9.25 -22.01
N GLU A 184 -17.09 10.15 -22.87
CA GLU A 184 -16.81 10.08 -24.30
C GLU A 184 -15.34 10.44 -24.56
N SER A 185 -14.59 9.53 -25.20
CA SER A 185 -13.17 9.71 -25.49
C SER A 185 -12.30 9.99 -24.25
N PRO A 186 -12.29 9.08 -23.25
CA PRO A 186 -11.62 9.30 -21.95
C PRO A 186 -10.15 9.66 -22.08
N PHE A 187 -9.50 9.19 -23.14
CA PHE A 187 -8.08 9.42 -23.37
C PHE A 187 -7.77 10.61 -24.28
N SER A 188 -8.71 11.53 -24.48
CA SER A 188 -8.39 12.81 -25.12
C SER A 188 -7.45 13.62 -24.23
N PRO A 189 -6.51 14.41 -24.80
CA PRO A 189 -5.56 15.20 -24.00
C PRO A 189 -6.26 16.13 -22.99
N GLN A 190 -7.42 16.68 -23.37
CA GLN A 190 -8.23 17.53 -22.50
C GLN A 190 -8.77 16.76 -21.28
N LEU A 191 -9.36 15.58 -21.50
CA LEU A 191 -9.91 14.78 -20.39
C LEU A 191 -8.81 14.18 -19.51
N GLN A 192 -7.64 13.88 -20.08
CA GLN A 192 -6.46 13.45 -19.34
C GLN A 192 -5.96 14.54 -18.37
N GLU A 193 -5.90 15.80 -18.80
CA GLU A 193 -5.52 16.90 -17.90
C GLU A 193 -6.61 17.16 -16.85
N ILE A 194 -7.89 17.04 -17.21
CA ILE A 194 -9.00 17.16 -16.27
C ILE A 194 -8.92 16.11 -15.16
N VAL A 195 -8.73 14.82 -15.49
CA VAL A 195 -8.67 13.78 -14.44
C VAL A 195 -7.43 13.92 -13.57
N LYS A 196 -6.29 14.32 -14.14
CA LYS A 196 -5.07 14.63 -13.38
C LYS A 196 -5.31 15.80 -12.41
N MET A 197 -6.01 16.85 -12.83
CA MET A 197 -6.40 17.97 -11.98
C MET A 197 -7.39 17.55 -10.89
N LYS A 198 -8.41 16.74 -11.22
CA LYS A 198 -9.35 16.20 -10.21
C LYS A 198 -8.62 15.39 -9.14
N LEU A 199 -7.71 14.50 -9.54
CA LEU A 199 -6.95 13.67 -8.59
C LEU A 199 -5.97 14.50 -7.75
N SER A 200 -5.33 15.52 -8.32
CA SER A 200 -4.35 16.34 -7.60
C SER A 200 -4.99 17.40 -6.71
N SER A 201 -6.08 18.03 -7.16
CA SER A 201 -6.68 19.19 -6.50
C SER A 201 -7.96 18.87 -5.74
N TRP A 202 -8.88 18.09 -6.31
CA TRP A 202 -10.18 17.81 -5.68
C TRP A 202 -10.12 16.65 -4.70
N CYS A 203 -9.22 15.69 -4.94
CA CYS A 203 -8.94 14.62 -3.99
C CYS A 203 -7.81 15.00 -3.01
N GLU A 204 -7.29 16.23 -3.07
CA GLU A 204 -6.20 16.74 -2.21
C GLU A 204 -4.98 15.81 -2.13
N VAL A 205 -4.72 15.05 -3.20
CA VAL A 205 -3.63 14.06 -3.18
C VAL A 205 -2.30 14.76 -3.42
N PRO A 206 -1.28 14.56 -2.55
CA PRO A 206 0.00 15.23 -2.71
C PRO A 206 0.70 14.82 -4.00
N GLY A 207 1.35 15.78 -4.64
CA GLY A 207 2.22 15.53 -5.79
C GLY A 207 3.44 14.69 -5.41
N TYR A 208 4.08 14.11 -6.43
CA TYR A 208 5.21 13.20 -6.24
C TYR A 208 6.33 13.72 -5.33
N PRO A 209 6.84 14.97 -5.48
CA PRO A 209 7.90 15.46 -4.61
C PRO A 209 7.52 15.46 -3.13
N GLN A 210 6.29 15.89 -2.83
CA GLN A 210 5.78 15.95 -1.47
C GLN A 210 5.56 14.55 -0.87
N ALA A 211 5.01 13.63 -1.66
CA ALA A 211 4.85 12.22 -1.27
C ALA A 211 6.21 11.56 -0.98
N ARG A 212 7.22 11.85 -1.80
CA ARG A 212 8.57 11.34 -1.61
C ARG A 212 9.24 11.88 -0.35
N ASP A 213 9.09 13.17 -0.08
CA ASP A 213 9.64 13.78 1.13
C ASP A 213 8.97 13.23 2.39
N ALA A 214 7.65 13.00 2.34
CA ALA A 214 6.91 12.31 3.38
C ALA A 214 7.42 10.88 3.58
N MET A 215 7.72 10.13 2.51
CA MET A 215 8.30 8.79 2.62
C MET A 215 9.65 8.78 3.32
N VAL A 216 10.54 9.72 2.99
CA VAL A 216 11.84 9.82 3.67
C VAL A 216 11.66 10.13 5.16
N ARG A 217 10.79 11.08 5.51
CA ARG A 217 10.48 11.41 6.92
C ARG A 217 9.89 10.23 7.67
N TYR A 218 8.90 9.57 7.08
CA TYR A 218 8.27 8.37 7.61
C TYR A 218 9.30 7.27 7.92
N CYS A 219 10.21 6.99 6.98
CA CYS A 219 11.24 5.97 7.19
C CYS A 219 12.21 6.34 8.33
N GLU A 220 12.50 7.62 8.55
CA GLU A 220 13.32 8.05 9.70
C GLU A 220 12.56 8.00 11.02
N GLU A 221 11.28 8.36 11.03
CA GLU A 221 10.41 8.27 12.21
C GLU A 221 10.20 6.82 12.64
N PHE A 222 9.97 5.91 11.69
CA PHE A 222 9.87 4.48 11.95
C PHE A 222 11.13 3.91 12.62
N LYS A 223 12.33 4.32 12.17
CA LYS A 223 13.60 3.92 12.83
C LYS A 223 13.68 4.38 14.28
N LYS A 224 13.14 5.57 14.60
CA LYS A 224 13.07 6.06 15.98
C LYS A 224 12.14 5.20 16.82
N LEU A 225 10.98 4.81 16.27
CA LEU A 225 10.02 3.95 16.96
C LEU A 225 10.64 2.58 17.25
N GLU A 226 11.30 1.96 16.27
CA GLU A 226 12.06 0.71 16.48
C GLU A 226 13.04 0.86 17.65
N GLY A 227 13.81 1.96 17.68
CA GLY A 227 14.76 2.24 18.76
C GLY A 227 14.12 2.35 20.14
N VAL A 228 12.98 3.05 20.25
CA VAL A 228 12.22 3.18 21.50
C VAL A 228 11.70 1.82 21.98
N HIS A 229 11.14 1.04 21.07
CA HIS A 229 10.61 -0.30 21.35
C HIS A 229 11.70 -1.24 21.88
N PHE A 230 12.84 -1.35 21.16
CA PHE A 230 13.95 -2.20 21.58
C PHE A 230 14.54 -1.78 22.93
N THR A 231 14.65 -0.48 23.18
CA THR A 231 15.16 0.03 24.47
C THR A 231 14.23 -0.40 25.61
N LYS A 232 12.92 -0.24 25.44
CA LYS A 232 11.92 -0.57 26.48
C LYS A 232 11.78 -2.08 26.72
N LEU A 233 11.74 -2.91 25.67
CA LEU A 233 11.74 -4.37 25.80
C LEU A 233 13.02 -4.88 26.47
N TRP A 234 14.18 -4.29 26.14
CA TRP A 234 15.45 -4.64 26.78
C TRP A 234 15.45 -4.33 28.28
N PHE A 235 14.92 -3.17 28.70
CA PHE A 235 14.73 -2.86 30.12
C PHE A 235 13.74 -3.80 30.80
N PHE A 236 12.65 -4.19 30.12
CA PHE A 236 11.65 -5.12 30.67
C PHE A 236 12.20 -6.55 30.86
N SER A 237 12.94 -7.08 29.88
CA SER A 237 13.62 -8.38 29.96
C SER A 237 14.64 -8.44 31.11
N LYS A 238 15.37 -7.34 31.35
CA LYS A 238 16.33 -7.23 32.46
C LYS A 238 15.68 -7.17 33.85
N CYS A 239 14.50 -6.55 33.97
CA CYS A 239 13.83 -6.34 35.25
C CYS A 239 12.82 -7.44 35.64
N ASN A 240 12.47 -8.36 34.73
CA ASN A 240 11.49 -9.42 34.98
C ASN A 240 11.86 -10.75 34.29
N PRO A 241 12.92 -11.46 34.74
CA PRO A 241 13.44 -12.66 34.09
C PRO A 241 12.48 -13.87 34.09
N GLY A 242 11.35 -13.81 34.82
CA GLY A 242 10.37 -14.89 34.89
C GLY A 242 9.31 -14.93 33.78
N ARG A 243 9.25 -13.91 32.89
CA ARG A 243 8.26 -13.80 31.80
C ARG A 243 8.83 -13.97 30.39
N GLU A 244 10.06 -14.49 30.26
CA GLU A 244 10.77 -14.68 28.97
C GLU A 244 10.05 -15.59 27.96
N ARG A 245 9.01 -16.34 28.37
CA ARG A 245 8.31 -17.30 27.50
C ARG A 245 7.42 -16.68 26.41
N TYR A 246 7.16 -15.37 26.43
CA TYR A 246 6.26 -14.73 25.46
C TYR A 246 6.94 -14.05 24.25
N PHE A 247 8.28 -13.91 24.24
CA PHE A 247 8.94 -13.06 23.25
C PHE A 247 10.01 -13.76 22.39
N HIS A 248 10.22 -15.07 22.59
CA HIS A 248 11.31 -15.78 21.90
C HIS A 248 11.06 -16.14 20.43
N ASN A 249 9.90 -15.83 19.86
CA ASN A 249 9.61 -16.14 18.46
C ASN A 249 10.10 -15.09 17.44
N CYS A 250 10.54 -13.91 17.88
CA CYS A 250 11.01 -12.87 16.94
C CYS A 250 12.53 -12.91 16.64
N ASP A 251 13.32 -13.75 17.31
CA ASP A 251 14.80 -13.72 17.22
C ASP A 251 15.45 -15.04 16.80
N SER A 252 14.68 -16.07 16.43
CA SER A 252 15.25 -17.32 15.95
C SER A 252 15.56 -17.27 14.45
N LYS A 253 16.66 -16.60 14.09
CA LYS A 253 17.60 -16.98 12.99
C LYS A 253 18.77 -15.99 12.88
N ARG A 254 19.61 -15.94 13.90
CA ARG A 254 21.06 -15.76 13.70
C ARG A 254 21.76 -17.04 14.10
N GLN A 255 21.92 -17.95 13.14
CA GLN A 255 23.02 -18.90 13.17
C GLN A 255 23.92 -18.64 11.95
N PRO A 256 25.25 -18.57 12.15
CA PRO A 256 26.19 -18.36 11.06
C PRO A 256 26.52 -19.69 10.38
N GLY A 257 26.49 -19.70 9.04
CA GLY A 257 27.12 -20.73 8.23
C GLY A 257 26.14 -21.67 7.52
N LEU A 258 25.89 -21.38 6.24
CA LEU A 258 25.96 -22.35 5.14
C LEU A 258 25.84 -21.57 3.82
N CYS A 259 26.96 -21.49 3.12
CA CYS A 259 26.99 -21.10 1.72
C CYS A 259 26.22 -22.14 0.89
N ALA A 260 25.28 -21.68 0.06
CA ALA A 260 24.94 -22.35 -1.19
C ALA A 260 24.36 -21.31 -2.15
N ASN A 261 24.95 -21.28 -3.35
CA ASN A 261 24.48 -20.53 -4.50
C ASN A 261 23.02 -20.89 -4.80
N ASP A 262 22.15 -19.90 -4.94
CA ASP A 262 20.97 -20.05 -5.79
C ASP A 262 20.73 -18.74 -6.55
N THR A 263 21.03 -18.85 -7.84
CA THR A 263 20.79 -17.90 -8.90
C THR A 263 19.32 -17.47 -8.88
N LEU A 264 19.08 -16.16 -8.78
CA LEU A 264 17.77 -15.54 -9.05
C LEU A 264 17.23 -16.06 -10.39
N LYS A 265 16.22 -16.94 -10.34
CA LYS A 265 15.43 -17.26 -11.54
C LYS A 265 14.54 -16.06 -11.86
N PRO A 266 14.48 -15.61 -13.12
CA PRO A 266 13.53 -14.58 -13.53
C PRO A 266 12.10 -15.12 -13.35
N MET A 267 11.24 -14.32 -12.71
CA MET A 267 9.79 -14.56 -12.65
C MET A 267 9.25 -14.64 -14.09
N GLY A 268 8.64 -15.78 -14.43
CA GLY A 268 7.97 -15.97 -15.71
C GLY A 268 6.76 -15.04 -15.83
N SER A 269 6.58 -14.49 -17.03
CA SER A 269 5.39 -13.74 -17.41
C SER A 269 4.14 -14.58 -17.19
N ILE A 270 3.21 -14.09 -16.37
CA ILE A 270 1.87 -14.65 -16.29
C ILE A 270 1.11 -14.16 -17.52
N ASP A 271 0.96 -15.02 -18.51
CA ASP A 271 0.09 -14.81 -19.68
C ASP A 271 -1.37 -14.85 -19.24
N PHE A 272 -2.04 -13.70 -19.27
CA PHE A 272 -3.50 -13.61 -19.23
C PHE A 272 -4.07 -13.84 -20.63
N THR A 273 -3.96 -15.06 -21.16
CA THR A 273 -4.77 -15.48 -22.32
C THR A 273 -5.33 -16.89 -22.14
N SER A 274 -6.58 -17.05 -22.57
CA SER A 274 -7.51 -18.18 -22.40
C SER A 274 -8.21 -18.20 -21.02
N SER A 275 -9.54 -18.21 -20.89
CA SER A 275 -10.58 -18.85 -21.70
C SER A 275 -11.85 -18.01 -21.82
N THR A 276 -12.41 -18.06 -23.03
CA THR A 276 -13.63 -17.47 -23.56
C THR A 276 -14.93 -18.01 -22.94
N LYS A 277 -15.90 -17.10 -22.76
CA LYS A 277 -17.35 -17.16 -23.13
C LYS A 277 -17.84 -15.70 -22.99
N GLY A 278 -18.22 -14.96 -24.03
CA GLY A 278 -19.11 -15.30 -25.11
C GLY A 278 -20.50 -14.72 -24.81
N ASN A 279 -20.76 -13.51 -25.34
CA ASN A 279 -22.06 -12.82 -25.46
C ASN A 279 -22.63 -12.07 -24.25
N ALA A 280 -22.75 -10.74 -24.38
CA ALA A 280 -24.00 -9.98 -24.14
C ALA A 280 -23.82 -8.46 -24.29
N TRP A 281 -23.38 -7.95 -25.44
CA TRP A 281 -23.57 -6.54 -25.79
C TRP A 281 -24.03 -6.46 -27.25
N LYS A 282 -25.32 -6.72 -27.47
CA LYS A 282 -26.01 -6.30 -28.69
C LYS A 282 -26.89 -5.09 -28.37
N ARG A 283 -26.65 -4.06 -29.16
CA ARG A 283 -27.42 -2.84 -29.41
C ARG A 283 -28.92 -3.04 -29.21
N ASN A 284 -29.55 -2.07 -28.56
CA ASN A 284 -30.88 -1.61 -28.92
C ASN A 284 -30.77 -0.11 -29.27
N GLU A 285 -30.60 0.16 -30.56
CA GLU A 285 -31.13 1.35 -31.21
C GLU A 285 -32.51 1.00 -31.79
N SER A 286 -33.37 2.03 -31.91
CA SER A 286 -34.73 2.02 -32.49
C SER A 286 -35.79 1.45 -31.54
N SER A 287 -36.75 2.23 -31.02
CA SER A 287 -37.65 3.19 -31.69
C SER A 287 -38.16 4.28 -30.75
#